data_AF-A0A816SDM0-F1
#
_entry.id   AF-A0A816SDM0-F1
#
_cell.length_a   1.000
_cell.length_b   1.000
_cell.length_c   1.000
_cell.angle_alpha   90.00
_cell.angle_beta   90.00
_cell.angle_gamma   90.00
#
_symmetry.space_group_name_H-M   'P 1'
#
loop_
_entity.id
_entity.type
_entity.pdbx_description
1 polymer ?
#
loop_
_entity_poly.entity_id
_entity_poly.type
_entity_poly.pdbx_seq_one_letter_code
_entity_poly.pdbx_strand_id
1 'polypeptide(L)'
;VAANFERSGGLWVTLIGEEEYEVRDKDGNTCHVNLTDKTCTCFEFQALLIPCIHAIAAATRYKIRVDTLVGECYSLNTYRASYAEKINPVVGYEDIEILSSDGSEGQVSLNPPASRRPPGRPRKNRLLSRGEFEMQGKKKRTMCSRCKCAGHNRATCKMAI
;
A
#
# COMPACT_ATOMS: atom_id res chain seq x y z
N VAL A 1 7.26 11.91 3.50
CA VAL A 1 8.22 12.20 4.60
C VAL A 1 7.97 13.54 5.27
N ALA A 2 7.90 14.67 4.53
CA ALA A 2 7.69 16.00 5.13
C ALA A 2 6.50 16.08 6.11
N ALA A 3 5.33 15.58 5.71
CA ALA A 3 4.15 15.51 6.59
C ALA A 3 4.38 14.63 7.83
N ASN A 4 5.14 13.54 7.72
CA ASN A 4 5.46 12.69 8.87
C ASN A 4 6.44 13.40 9.81
N PHE A 5 7.35 14.21 9.28
CA PHE A 5 8.29 15.01 10.06
C PHE A 5 7.57 16.07 10.89
N GLU A 6 6.65 16.83 10.29
CA GLU A 6 5.82 17.81 11.01
C GLU A 6 4.97 17.15 12.10
N ARG A 7 4.33 16.01 11.77
CA ARG A 7 3.47 15.26 12.70
C ARG A 7 4.23 14.56 13.82
N SER A 8 5.52 14.30 13.64
CA SER A 8 6.37 13.76 14.70
C SER A 8 6.60 14.77 15.83
N GLY A 9 6.37 16.06 15.56
CA GLY A 9 6.50 17.15 16.51
C GLY A 9 5.55 17.04 17.70
N GLY A 10 6.13 16.99 18.90
CA GLY A 10 5.39 16.96 20.17
C GLY A 10 4.95 15.57 20.61
N LEU A 11 5.45 14.50 19.98
CA LEU A 11 5.36 13.14 20.51
C LEU A 11 6.30 12.99 21.72
N TRP A 12 5.85 12.29 22.76
CA TRP A 12 6.69 11.99 23.92
C TRP A 12 7.51 10.73 23.64
N VAL A 13 8.82 10.78 23.87
CA VAL A 13 9.72 9.65 23.59
C VAL A 13 10.46 9.25 24.86
N THR A 14 10.41 7.96 25.18
CA THR A 14 11.13 7.35 26.29
C THR A 14 12.02 6.24 25.75
N LEU A 15 13.29 6.21 26.15
CA LEU A 15 14.22 5.10 25.83
C LEU A 15 13.88 3.90 26.71
N ILE A 16 13.75 2.72 26.10
CA ILE A 16 13.54 1.45 26.80
C ILE A 16 14.86 0.65 26.84
N GLY A 17 15.56 0.55 25.71
CA GLY A 17 16.76 -0.26 25.52
C GLY A 17 17.66 0.30 24.42
N GLU A 18 18.64 -0.48 23.96
CA GLU A 18 19.53 -0.06 22.86
C GLU A 18 18.72 0.17 21.58
N GLU A 19 18.60 1.43 21.16
CA GLU A 19 17.81 1.87 19.99
C GLU A 19 16.33 1.43 20.00
N GLU A 20 15.79 1.15 21.19
CA GLU A 20 14.39 0.83 21.44
C GLU A 20 13.68 1.92 22.24
N TYR A 21 12.50 2.33 21.77
CA TYR A 21 11.79 3.49 22.25
C TYR A 21 10.30 3.23 22.43
N GLU A 22 9.75 3.76 23.52
CA GLU A 22 8.32 4.00 23.66
C GLU A 22 8.02 5.41 23.15
N VAL A 23 7.12 5.53 22.18
CA VAL A 23 6.65 6.81 21.67
C VAL A 23 5.17 6.97 21.95
N ARG A 24 4.78 8.04 22.63
CA ARG A 24 3.40 8.32 23.00
C ARG A 24 2.84 9.50 22.22
N ASP A 25 1.69 9.28 21.61
CA ASP A 25 0.93 10.30 20.89
C ASP A 25 0.17 11.24 21.84
N LYS A 26 -0.28 12.37 21.32
CA LYS A 26 -1.11 13.38 21.99
C LYS A 26 -2.43 12.78 22.48
N ASP A 27 -2.95 11.79 21.75
CA ASP A 27 -4.15 11.05 22.11
C ASP A 27 -3.91 9.97 23.19
N GLY A 28 -2.67 9.83 23.69
CA GLY A 28 -2.29 8.85 24.72
C GLY A 28 -1.92 7.46 24.19
N ASN A 29 -2.05 7.22 22.89
CA ASN A 29 -1.64 5.95 22.26
C ASN A 29 -0.12 5.77 22.32
N THR A 30 0.35 4.58 22.69
CA THR A 30 1.78 4.23 22.71
C THR A 30 2.16 3.38 21.50
N CYS A 31 3.35 3.61 20.98
CA CYS A 31 3.98 2.78 19.96
C CYS A 31 5.39 2.38 20.41
N HIS A 32 5.72 1.11 20.22
CA HIS A 32 7.08 0.63 20.35
C HIS A 32 7.81 0.83 19.03
N VAL A 33 9.02 1.38 19.08
CA VAL A 33 9.88 1.65 17.93
C VAL A 33 11.23 1.02 18.20
N ASN A 34 11.74 0.22 17.26
CA ASN A 34 13.11 -0.25 17.24
C ASN A 34 13.78 0.30 15.97
N LEU A 35 14.79 1.16 16.14
CA LEU A 35 15.45 1.83 15.02
C LEU A 35 16.46 0.93 14.30
N THR A 36 17.10 -0.01 15.01
CA THR A 36 18.00 -1.02 14.45
C THR A 36 17.29 -1.90 13.43
N ASP A 37 16.17 -2.50 13.84
CA ASP A 37 15.37 -3.40 13.02
C ASP A 37 14.43 -2.66 12.06
N LYS A 38 14.40 -1.33 12.15
CA LYS A 38 13.51 -0.46 11.38
C LYS A 38 12.03 -0.84 11.52
N THR A 39 11.61 -1.14 12.76
CA THR A 39 10.24 -1.58 13.07
C THR A 39 9.50 -0.60 13.97
N CYS A 40 8.18 -0.58 13.81
CA CYS A 40 7.27 0.12 14.71
C CYS A 40 5.95 -0.64 14.85
N THR A 41 5.33 -0.64 16.03
CA THR A 41 4.00 -1.26 16.23
C THR A 41 2.87 -0.62 15.42
N CYS A 42 3.07 0.58 14.87
CA CYS A 42 2.14 1.18 13.92
C CYS A 42 2.17 0.54 12.51
N PHE A 43 3.10 -0.39 12.26
CA PHE A 43 3.34 -1.10 11.00
C PHE A 43 3.80 -0.30 9.79
N GLU A 44 3.69 1.03 9.81
CA GLU A 44 4.06 1.87 8.67
C GLU A 44 5.56 1.80 8.35
N PHE A 45 6.42 1.72 9.37
CA PHE A 45 7.87 1.73 9.17
C PHE A 45 8.37 0.50 8.40
N GLN A 46 8.03 -0.71 8.87
CA GLN A 46 8.40 -1.94 8.19
C GLN A 46 7.65 -2.18 6.87
N ALA A 47 6.44 -1.64 6.71
CA ALA A 47 5.66 -1.81 5.49
C ALA A 47 6.17 -0.93 4.35
N LEU A 48 6.54 0.32 4.66
CA LEU A 48 6.99 1.28 3.65
C LEU A 48 8.51 1.37 3.56
N LEU A 49 9.25 0.79 4.50
CA LEU A 49 10.70 1.02 4.68
C LEU A 49 11.05 2.52 4.76
N ILE A 50 10.12 3.32 5.22
CA ILE A 50 10.25 4.77 5.41
C ILE A 50 9.86 5.04 6.87
N PRO A 51 10.66 5.81 7.63
CA PRO A 51 10.34 6.14 9.01
C PRO A 51 8.93 6.72 9.16
N CYS A 52 8.14 6.10 10.03
CA CYS A 52 6.83 6.61 10.44
C CYS A 52 6.98 7.81 11.39
N ILE A 53 5.88 8.45 11.77
CA ILE A 53 5.91 9.60 12.70
C ILE A 53 6.60 9.27 14.04
N HIS A 54 6.43 8.03 14.54
CA HIS A 54 7.03 7.58 15.79
C HIS A 54 8.53 7.37 15.65
N ALA A 55 8.97 6.71 14.58
CA ALA A 55 10.38 6.50 14.28
C ALA A 55 11.13 7.82 14.07
N ILE A 56 10.50 8.79 13.39
CA ILE A 56 11.07 10.13 13.22
C ILE A 56 11.20 10.84 14.57
N ALA A 57 10.19 10.76 15.45
CA ALA A 57 10.29 11.37 16.78
C ALA A 57 11.41 10.75 17.62
N ALA A 58 11.52 9.43 17.63
CA ALA A 58 12.61 8.72 18.31
C ALA A 58 13.99 9.14 17.76
N ALA A 59 14.16 9.08 16.43
CA ALA A 59 15.40 9.46 15.78
C ALA A 59 15.79 10.92 16.06
N THR A 60 14.83 11.85 15.97
CA THR A 60 15.06 13.28 16.21
C THR A 60 15.45 13.54 17.67
N ARG A 61 14.80 12.87 18.63
CA ARG A 61 15.09 13.01 20.06
C ARG A 61 16.51 12.58 20.41
N TYR A 62 16.99 11.51 19.80
CA TYR A 62 18.30 10.92 20.06
C TYR A 62 19.35 11.30 19.00
N LYS A 63 19.07 12.30 18.16
CA LYS A 63 19.98 12.86 17.13
C LYS A 63 20.46 11.83 16.11
N ILE A 64 19.65 10.80 15.86
CA ILE A 64 19.88 9.84 14.79
C ILE A 64 19.39 10.48 13.49
N ARG A 65 20.19 10.30 12.44
CA ARG A 65 19.88 10.78 11.09
C ARG A 65 18.69 10.03 10.51
N VAL A 66 17.61 10.73 10.19
CA VAL A 66 16.39 10.11 9.65
C VAL A 66 16.65 9.49 8.27
N ASP A 67 17.55 10.06 7.48
CA ASP A 67 17.92 9.57 6.15
C ASP A 67 18.58 8.19 6.17
N THR A 68 19.30 7.83 7.23
CA THR A 68 19.92 6.50 7.36
C THR A 68 18.91 5.39 7.69
N LEU A 69 17.73 5.79 8.16
CA LEU A 69 16.66 4.85 8.52
C LEU A 69 15.79 4.44 7.32
N VAL A 70 15.87 5.17 6.20
CA VAL A 70 15.14 4.82 4.98
C VAL A 70 15.70 3.51 4.38
N GLY A 71 14.85 2.71 3.76
CA GLY A 71 15.24 1.49 3.06
C GLY A 71 16.14 1.76 1.87
N GLU A 72 17.09 0.86 1.62
CA GLU A 72 18.07 0.99 0.54
C GLU A 72 17.43 1.03 -0.87
N CYS A 73 16.25 0.45 -1.03
CA CYS A 73 15.48 0.49 -2.28
C CYS A 73 15.10 1.92 -2.72
N TYR A 74 15.09 2.88 -1.80
CA TYR A 74 14.85 4.30 -2.11
C TYR A 74 16.14 5.09 -2.37
N SER A 75 17.31 4.45 -2.33
CA SER A 75 18.57 5.14 -2.60
C SER A 75 18.70 5.50 -4.09
N LEU A 76 19.41 6.61 -4.36
CA LEU A 76 19.75 6.98 -5.74
C LEU A 76 20.61 5.92 -6.43
N ASN A 77 21.41 5.18 -5.66
CA ASN A 77 22.22 4.09 -6.19
C ASN A 77 21.33 2.96 -6.73
N THR A 78 20.38 2.50 -5.91
CA THR A 78 19.41 1.46 -6.32
C THR A 78 18.54 1.95 -7.46
N TYR A 79 18.11 3.21 -7.46
CA TYR A 79 17.38 3.80 -8.58
C TYR A 79 18.20 3.74 -9.88
N ARG A 80 19.47 4.18 -9.87
CA ARG A 80 20.33 4.12 -11.06
C ARG A 80 20.58 2.68 -11.50
N ALA A 81 20.80 1.76 -10.57
CA ALA A 81 21.01 0.35 -10.86
C ALA A 81 19.79 -0.28 -11.55
N SER A 82 18.57 0.00 -11.06
CA SER A 82 17.32 -0.52 -11.64
C SER A 82 17.08 -0.07 -13.09
N TYR A 83 17.68 1.05 -13.50
CA TYR A 83 17.56 1.62 -14.84
C TYR A 83 18.89 1.62 -15.61
N ALA A 84 19.88 0.85 -15.16
CA ALA A 84 21.20 0.81 -15.79
C ALA A 84 21.15 0.12 -17.17
N GLU A 85 20.23 -0.81 -17.35
CA GLU A 85 20.03 -1.54 -18.60
C GLU A 85 19.00 -0.88 -19.51
N LYS A 86 18.96 -1.32 -20.77
CA LYS A 86 18.01 -0.80 -21.76
C LYS A 86 16.60 -1.27 -21.43
N ILE A 87 15.68 -0.30 -21.26
CA ILE A 87 14.24 -0.59 -21.23
C ILE A 87 13.77 -0.71 -22.67
N ASN A 88 13.56 -1.95 -23.11
CA ASN A 88 13.03 -2.22 -24.44
C ASN A 88 11.54 -1.81 -24.50
N PRO A 89 11.07 -1.30 -25.66
CA PRO A 89 9.65 -1.03 -25.84
C PRO A 89 8.84 -2.31 -25.69
N VAL A 90 7.62 -2.18 -25.15
CA VAL A 90 6.65 -3.27 -25.16
C VAL A 90 6.29 -3.54 -26.62
N VAL A 91 6.61 -4.74 -27.10
CA VAL A 91 6.19 -5.19 -28.44
C VAL A 91 4.66 -5.18 -28.52
N GLY A 92 4.11 -4.79 -29.67
CA GLY A 92 2.67 -4.76 -29.89
C GLY A 92 2.06 -6.14 -29.63
N TYR A 93 0.81 -6.21 -29.19
CA TYR A 93 0.13 -7.48 -28.90
C TYR A 93 0.12 -8.46 -30.09
N GLU A 94 0.31 -7.92 -31.30
CA GLU A 94 0.39 -8.62 -32.58
C GLU A 94 1.74 -9.35 -32.75
N ASP A 95 2.81 -8.81 -32.15
CA ASP A 95 4.19 -9.32 -32.17
C ASP A 95 4.55 -10.04 -30.86
N ILE A 96 3.65 -10.03 -29.87
CA ILE A 96 3.65 -11.07 -28.84
C ILE A 96 3.24 -12.34 -29.58
N GLU A 97 4.19 -12.99 -30.25
CA GLU A 97 4.17 -14.45 -30.30
C GLU A 97 3.95 -14.83 -28.84
N ILE A 98 2.71 -15.18 -28.51
CA ILE A 98 2.38 -15.90 -27.29
C ILE A 98 3.49 -16.91 -27.25
N LEU A 99 4.44 -16.77 -26.32
CA LEU A 99 5.55 -17.70 -26.13
C LEU A 99 4.86 -19.05 -26.17
N SER A 100 4.95 -19.68 -27.34
CA SER A 100 4.04 -20.74 -27.71
C SER A 100 4.69 -21.86 -26.99
N SER A 101 4.28 -22.03 -25.73
CA SER A 101 4.87 -22.91 -24.74
C SER A 101 5.04 -24.27 -25.38
N ASP A 102 6.16 -24.43 -26.06
CA ASP A 102 6.73 -25.66 -26.51
C ASP A 102 7.20 -26.27 -25.20
N GLY A 103 6.23 -26.94 -24.57
CA GLY A 103 6.16 -27.34 -23.18
C GLY A 103 7.44 -27.98 -22.64
N SER A 104 8.42 -27.14 -22.37
CA SER A 104 9.72 -27.47 -21.84
C SER A 104 9.92 -26.61 -20.60
N GLU A 105 9.85 -27.30 -19.46
CA GLU A 105 10.41 -26.94 -18.16
C GLU A 105 10.34 -25.47 -17.75
N GLY A 106 9.22 -25.06 -17.15
CA GLY A 106 9.16 -23.75 -16.47
C GLY A 106 7.81 -23.08 -16.40
N GLN A 107 6.77 -23.67 -16.99
CA GLN A 107 5.41 -23.13 -16.90
C GLN A 107 4.89 -23.29 -15.46
N VAL A 108 5.13 -22.28 -14.63
CA VAL A 108 4.54 -22.21 -13.28
C VAL A 108 3.03 -22.13 -13.48
N SER A 109 2.34 -23.24 -13.22
CA SER A 109 0.89 -23.25 -13.14
C SER A 109 0.49 -22.30 -12.02
N LEU A 110 0.06 -21.09 -12.37
CA LEU A 110 -0.51 -20.12 -11.45
C LEU A 110 -1.89 -20.62 -11.02
N ASN A 111 -1.88 -21.64 -10.17
CA ASN A 111 -3.08 -22.16 -9.57
C ASN A 111 -3.60 -21.12 -8.58
N PRO A 112 -4.93 -20.89 -8.52
CA PRO A 112 -5.49 -20.08 -7.45
C PRO A 112 -5.06 -20.69 -6.10
N PRO A 113 -4.82 -19.86 -5.08
CA PRO A 113 -4.48 -20.36 -3.76
C PRO A 113 -5.47 -21.45 -3.34
N ALA A 114 -4.98 -22.56 -2.78
CA ALA A 114 -5.81 -23.63 -2.26
C ALA A 114 -6.61 -23.23 -0.99
N SER A 115 -6.79 -21.93 -0.76
CA SER A 115 -7.58 -21.39 0.34
C SER A 115 -9.07 -21.47 0.00
N ARG A 116 -9.83 -22.19 0.82
CA ARG A 116 -11.28 -22.04 0.84
C ARG A 116 -11.65 -20.74 1.55
N ARG A 117 -12.66 -20.04 1.02
CA ARG A 117 -13.30 -18.93 1.75
C ARG A 117 -13.79 -19.47 3.10
N PRO A 118 -13.48 -18.82 4.24
CA PRO A 118 -13.95 -19.29 5.54
C PRO A 118 -15.49 -19.35 5.57
N PRO A 119 -16.08 -20.33 6.28
CA PRO A 119 -17.52 -20.46 6.39
C PRO A 119 -18.12 -19.20 7.00
N GLY A 120 -19.20 -18.71 6.39
CA GLY A 120 -19.89 -17.50 6.85
C GLY A 120 -20.37 -16.62 5.71
N ARG A 121 -21.13 -15.57 6.07
CA ARG A 121 -21.68 -14.64 5.11
C ARG A 121 -20.56 -13.77 4.51
N PRO A 122 -20.42 -13.72 3.17
CA PRO A 122 -19.62 -12.70 2.49
C PRO A 122 -19.92 -11.30 3.02
N ARG A 123 -18.89 -10.53 3.38
CA ARG A 123 -19.06 -9.10 3.68
C ARG A 123 -19.66 -8.41 2.46
N LYS A 124 -20.68 -7.56 2.65
CA LYS A 124 -21.27 -6.75 1.59
C LYS A 124 -20.35 -5.61 1.16
N ASN A 125 -19.59 -5.07 2.10
CA ASN A 125 -18.69 -3.95 1.88
C ASN A 125 -17.24 -4.42 1.98
N ARG A 126 -16.40 -3.88 1.09
CA ARG A 126 -14.96 -4.07 1.10
C ARG A 126 -14.35 -3.42 2.36
N LEU A 127 -13.30 -4.02 2.91
CA LEU A 127 -12.45 -3.39 3.91
C LEU A 127 -11.46 -2.46 3.22
N LEU A 128 -11.40 -1.21 3.64
CA LEU A 128 -10.42 -0.23 3.16
C LEU A 128 -9.10 -0.41 3.94
N SER A 129 -7.98 -0.40 3.24
CA SER A 129 -6.65 -0.37 3.85
C SER A 129 -6.33 1.01 4.43
N ARG A 130 -5.34 1.12 5.32
CA ARG A 130 -4.83 2.42 5.77
C ARG A 130 -4.32 3.23 4.57
N GLY A 131 -4.88 4.42 4.35
CA GLY A 131 -4.59 5.28 3.21
C GLY A 131 -5.65 5.23 2.09
N GLU A 132 -6.57 4.27 2.13
CA GLU A 132 -7.76 4.26 1.27
C GLU A 132 -8.93 4.94 1.98
N PHE A 133 -9.52 5.93 1.33
CA PHE A 133 -10.70 6.63 1.83
C PHE A 133 -11.89 6.26 0.96
N GLU A 134 -13.04 5.99 1.56
CA GLU A 134 -14.28 5.86 0.80
C GLU A 134 -14.53 7.21 0.12
N MET A 135 -14.48 7.24 -1.21
CA MET A 135 -14.86 8.45 -1.93
C MET A 135 -16.31 8.76 -1.56
N GLN A 136 -16.50 9.80 -0.74
CA GLN A 136 -17.82 10.36 -0.40
C GLN A 136 -18.47 11.07 -1.60
N GLY A 137 -18.20 10.60 -2.82
CA GLY A 137 -18.86 11.09 -4.02
C GLY A 137 -20.31 10.63 -4.02
N LYS A 138 -21.20 11.49 -4.51
CA LYS A 138 -22.59 11.12 -4.82
C LYS A 138 -22.53 9.86 -5.71
N LYS A 139 -23.05 8.73 -5.22
CA LYS A 139 -23.22 7.52 -6.04
C LYS A 139 -23.89 7.95 -7.34
N LYS A 140 -23.19 7.77 -8.48
CA LYS A 140 -23.75 8.15 -9.78
C LYS A 140 -25.11 7.48 -9.90
N ARG A 141 -26.16 8.27 -10.15
CA ARG A 141 -27.51 7.74 -10.34
C ARG A 141 -27.44 6.73 -11.48
N THR A 142 -27.89 5.50 -11.25
CA THR A 142 -27.97 4.49 -12.29
C THR A 142 -28.86 5.03 -13.41
N MET A 143 -28.28 5.24 -14.59
CA MET A 143 -28.96 5.71 -15.79
C MET A 143 -29.16 4.52 -16.71
N CYS A 144 -30.39 4.32 -17.17
CA CYS A 144 -30.69 3.27 -18.12
C CYS A 144 -30.09 3.62 -19.48
N SER A 145 -29.24 2.75 -20.05
CA SER A 145 -28.63 2.99 -21.36
C SER A 145 -29.63 2.94 -22.52
N ARG A 146 -30.84 2.42 -22.30
CA ARG A 146 -31.90 2.31 -23.31
C ARG A 146 -32.83 3.52 -23.32
N CYS A 147 -33.48 3.82 -22.20
CA CYS A 147 -34.44 4.93 -22.12
C CYS A 147 -33.84 6.24 -21.57
N LYS A 148 -32.56 6.23 -21.15
CA LYS A 148 -31.85 7.38 -20.57
C LYS A 148 -32.48 7.97 -19.29
N CYS A 149 -33.45 7.29 -18.68
CA CYS A 149 -34.03 7.68 -17.40
C CYS A 149 -33.20 7.15 -16.21
N ALA A 150 -33.24 7.87 -15.09
CA ALA A 150 -32.57 7.49 -13.85
C ALA A 150 -33.41 6.50 -13.03
N GLY A 151 -32.75 5.74 -12.14
CA GLY A 151 -33.39 4.89 -11.14
C GLY A 151 -33.51 3.41 -11.51
N HIS A 152 -33.07 3.03 -12.70
CA HIS A 152 -33.00 1.64 -13.15
C HIS A 152 -31.89 1.46 -14.19
N ASN A 153 -31.51 0.22 -14.47
CA ASN A 153 -30.51 -0.11 -15.51
C ASN A 153 -31.21 -0.75 -16.73
N ARG A 154 -30.44 -1.06 -17.79
CA ARG A 154 -30.98 -1.68 -19.01
C ARG A 154 -31.74 -2.98 -18.74
N ALA A 155 -31.26 -3.79 -17.79
CA ALA A 155 -31.82 -5.11 -17.48
C ALA A 155 -33.22 -5.03 -16.84
N THR A 156 -33.55 -3.93 -16.16
CA THR A 156 -34.85 -3.72 -15.51
C THR A 156 -35.71 -2.68 -16.22
N CYS A 157 -35.35 -2.31 -17.46
CA CYS A 157 -36.06 -1.31 -18.24
C CYS A 157 -37.34 -1.87 -18.86
N LYS A 158 -38.48 -1.24 -18.55
CA LYS A 158 -39.82 -1.63 -19.03
C LYS A 158 -40.20 -1.02 -20.40
N MET A 159 -39.35 -0.17 -20.98
CA MET A 159 -39.60 0.37 -22.33
C MET A 159 -39.49 -0.73 -23.38
N ALA A 160 -40.30 -0.66 -24.44
CA ALA A 160 -40.17 -1.54 -25.61
C ALA A 160 -38.90 -1.22 -26.42
N ILE A 161 -38.45 -2.16 -27.28
CA ILE A 161 -37.18 -1.99 -28.05
C ILE A 161 -37.52 -1.08 -29.20
#